data_AF-A0A6V7JN32-F1
#
_entry.id   AF-A0A6V7JN32-F1
#
_cell.length_a   1.000
_cell.length_b   1.000
_cell.length_c   1.000
_cell.angle_alpha   90.00
_cell.angle_beta   90.00
_cell.angle_gamma   90.00
#
_symmetry.space_group_name_H-M   'P 1'
#
loop_
_entity.id
_entity.type
_entity.pdbx_description
1 polymer ?
#
loop_
_entity_poly.entity_id
_entity_poly.type
_entity_poly.pdbx_seq_one_letter_code
_entity_poly.pdbx_strand_id
1 'polypeptide(L)'
;MYSDALLAVSGLTAVKEHLIHLGSPVYLYLFAYRGTFSWTTGLGDKKRDHGVCHIDDLLYLFPQNELLNPNKPLSNDDERMIDILTNLWYNFAKTG
;
A
#
# COMPACT_ATOMS: atom_id res chain seq x y z
N MET A 1 -5.79 13.46 -10.86
CA MET A 1 -6.60 12.95 -12.00
C MET A 1 -6.62 11.43 -12.07
N TYR A 2 -5.54 10.72 -12.44
CA TYR A 2 -5.58 9.25 -12.56
C TYR A 2 -5.82 8.53 -11.22
N SER A 3 -5.11 8.90 -10.15
CA SER A 3 -5.32 8.32 -8.82
C SER A 3 -6.74 8.52 -8.31
N ASP A 4 -7.31 9.71 -8.55
CA ASP A 4 -8.70 10.02 -8.19
C ASP A 4 -9.68 9.14 -8.97
N ALA A 5 -9.54 9.13 -10.30
CA ALA A 5 -10.48 8.48 -11.20
C ALA A 5 -10.46 6.94 -11.10
N LEU A 6 -9.28 6.34 -10.88
CA LEU A 6 -9.13 4.88 -10.90
C LEU A 6 -9.26 4.23 -9.51
N LEU A 7 -8.93 4.95 -8.44
CA LEU A 7 -8.79 4.35 -7.10
C LEU A 7 -9.53 5.13 -6.01
N ALA A 8 -9.23 6.43 -5.83
CA ALA A 8 -9.65 7.14 -4.63
C ALA A 8 -11.14 7.45 -4.58
N VAL A 9 -11.73 7.94 -5.69
CA VAL A 9 -13.15 8.33 -5.70
C VAL A 9 -14.06 7.13 -5.50
N SER A 10 -13.79 6.02 -6.18
CA SER A 10 -14.57 4.78 -6.03
C SER A 10 -14.41 4.18 -4.63
N GLY A 11 -13.18 4.13 -4.09
CA GLY A 11 -12.92 3.65 -2.73
C GLY A 11 -13.64 4.47 -1.66
N LEU A 12 -13.55 5.82 -1.74
CA LEU A 12 -14.25 6.71 -0.81
C LEU A 12 -15.77 6.63 -0.95
N THR A 13 -16.27 6.43 -2.17
CA THR A 13 -17.72 6.25 -2.40
C THR A 13 -18.18 4.94 -1.76
N ALA A 14 -17.45 3.84 -1.93
CA ALA A 14 -17.78 2.55 -1.31
C ALA A 14 -17.81 2.64 0.23
N VAL A 15 -16.87 3.36 0.84
CA VAL A 15 -16.88 3.62 2.29
C VAL A 15 -18.13 4.39 2.70
N LYS A 16 -18.50 5.46 1.98
CA LYS A 16 -19.72 6.23 2.28
C LYS A 16 -20.98 5.37 2.20
N GLU A 17 -21.11 4.56 1.15
CA GLU A 17 -22.26 3.66 0.98
C GLU A 17 -22.32 2.61 2.12
N HIS A 18 -21.17 2.05 2.53
CA HIS A 18 -21.13 1.13 3.67
C HIS A 18 -21.59 1.81 4.97
N LEU A 19 -21.18 3.06 5.21
CA LEU A 19 -21.58 3.81 6.42
C LEU A 19 -23.08 4.15 6.45
N ILE A 20 -23.71 4.30 5.28
CA ILE A 20 -25.15 4.61 5.18
C ILE A 20 -25.99 3.34 5.32
N HIS A 21 -25.53 2.23 4.75
CA HIS A 21 -26.37 1.05 4.55
C HIS A 21 -26.05 -0.13 5.47
N LEU A 22 -24.86 -0.16 6.09
CA LEU A 22 -24.41 -1.28 6.93
C LEU A 22 -24.09 -0.82 8.35
N GLY A 23 -24.28 -1.71 9.32
CA GLY A 23 -23.95 -1.45 10.73
C GLY A 23 -22.57 -1.94 11.16
N SER A 24 -21.83 -2.61 10.28
CA SER A 24 -20.48 -3.12 10.56
C SER A 24 -19.44 -2.00 10.52
N PRO A 25 -18.40 -2.01 11.39
CA PRO A 25 -17.29 -1.07 11.29
C PRO A 25 -16.59 -1.12 9.92
N VAL A 26 -16.12 0.03 9.45
CA VAL A 26 -15.34 0.17 8.22
C VAL A 26 -14.06 0.92 8.55
N TYR A 27 -12.92 0.36 8.13
CA TYR A 27 -11.61 0.96 8.31
C TYR A 27 -11.01 1.28 6.94
N LEU A 28 -10.52 2.51 6.80
CA LEU A 28 -9.87 3.00 5.59
C LEU A 28 -8.46 3.45 5.94
N TYR A 29 -7.47 3.01 5.16
CA TYR A 29 -6.11 3.51 5.28
C TYR A 29 -5.62 4.13 3.97
N LEU A 30 -4.70 5.08 4.08
CA LEU A 30 -3.94 5.64 2.97
C LEU A 30 -2.47 5.25 3.16
N PHE A 31 -1.94 4.46 2.24
CA PHE A 31 -0.53 4.11 2.26
C PHE A 31 0.29 5.20 1.56
N ALA A 32 1.19 5.86 2.30
CA ALA A 32 2.00 6.99 1.82
C ALA A 32 3.50 6.82 2.12
N TYR A 33 3.92 5.63 2.55
CA TYR A 33 5.34 5.35 2.81
C TYR A 33 6.09 5.07 1.51
N ARG A 34 7.07 5.92 1.21
CA ARG A 34 7.98 5.75 0.07
C ARG A 34 9.25 5.04 0.54
N GLY A 35 9.32 3.74 0.35
CA GLY A 35 10.51 3.00 0.75
C GLY A 35 11.49 2.71 -0.39
N THR A 36 12.40 1.78 -0.12
CA THR A 36 13.59 1.51 -0.96
C THR A 36 13.26 1.03 -2.38
N PHE A 37 12.09 0.42 -2.54
CA PHE A 37 11.60 -0.19 -3.76
C PHE A 37 10.29 0.49 -4.19
N SER A 38 10.02 0.50 -5.49
CA SER A 38 8.71 0.86 -6.04
C SER A 38 8.53 0.23 -7.41
N TRP A 39 7.29 -0.14 -7.71
CA TRP A 39 6.89 -0.64 -9.01
C TRP A 39 7.04 0.40 -10.12
N THR A 40 7.08 1.69 -9.78
CA THR A 40 7.42 2.73 -10.76
C THR A 40 8.84 2.54 -11.28
N THR A 41 9.79 2.13 -10.43
CA THR A 41 11.17 1.85 -10.86
C THR A 41 11.29 0.49 -11.56
N GLY A 42 10.49 -0.51 -11.15
CA GLY A 42 10.50 -1.84 -11.76
C GLY A 42 9.93 -1.91 -13.18
N LEU A 43 8.75 -1.31 -13.36
CA LEU A 43 7.94 -1.43 -14.59
C LEU A 43 7.70 -0.09 -15.30
N GLY A 44 8.07 1.03 -14.68
CA GLY A 44 7.83 2.38 -15.19
C GLY A 44 9.12 3.16 -15.42
N ASP A 45 9.13 4.40 -14.94
CA ASP A 45 10.25 5.32 -15.07
C ASP A 45 11.29 5.11 -13.98
N LYS A 46 12.50 4.68 -14.40
CA LYS A 46 13.63 4.41 -13.51
C LYS A 46 14.34 5.66 -12.96
N LYS A 47 14.09 6.83 -13.54
CA LYS A 47 14.88 8.04 -13.27
C LYS A 47 14.17 9.03 -12.37
N ARG A 48 12.85 9.13 -12.48
CA ARG A 48 12.05 10.08 -11.72
C ARG A 48 11.42 9.41 -10.50
N ASP A 49 11.38 10.14 -9.40
CA ASP A 49 10.55 9.76 -8.26
C ASP A 49 9.11 10.23 -8.50
N HIS A 50 8.18 9.29 -8.53
CA HIS A 50 6.75 9.55 -8.69
C HIS A 50 5.98 9.40 -7.38
N GLY A 51 6.69 9.28 -6.25
CA GLY A 51 6.09 8.96 -4.96
C GLY A 51 5.68 7.50 -4.86
N VAL A 52 4.63 7.25 -4.09
CA VAL A 52 4.06 5.92 -3.88
C VAL A 52 3.09 5.61 -5.02
N CYS A 53 3.34 4.56 -5.78
CA CYS A 53 2.42 4.13 -6.83
C CYS A 53 1.48 3.04 -6.35
N HIS A 54 0.52 2.69 -7.20
CA HIS A 54 -0.30 1.51 -7.00
C HIS A 54 0.60 0.29 -6.75
N ILE A 55 0.14 -0.65 -5.90
CA ILE A 55 0.80 -1.92 -5.49
C ILE A 55 2.13 -1.80 -4.72
N ASP A 56 2.61 -0.61 -4.37
CA ASP A 56 3.82 -0.45 -3.56
C ASP A 56 3.64 -0.93 -2.11
N ASP A 57 2.44 -0.86 -1.56
CA ASP A 57 2.08 -1.39 -0.22
C ASP A 57 2.26 -2.91 -0.13
N LEU A 58 2.00 -3.64 -1.22
CA LEU A 58 2.17 -5.09 -1.27
C LEU A 58 3.62 -5.55 -1.10
N LEU A 59 4.59 -4.69 -1.39
CA LEU A 59 6.01 -4.96 -1.14
C LEU A 59 6.32 -5.16 0.36
N TYR A 60 5.43 -4.68 1.24
CA TYR A 60 5.55 -4.78 2.70
C TYR A 60 4.67 -5.88 3.30
N LEU A 61 3.91 -6.61 2.46
CA LEU A 61 3.13 -7.79 2.85
C LEU A 61 3.71 -9.09 2.27
N PHE A 62 4.33 -8.99 1.09
CA PHE A 62 4.88 -10.14 0.37
C PHE A 62 6.32 -9.84 -0.05
N PRO A 63 7.23 -10.84 0.00
CA PRO A 63 8.64 -10.67 -0.36
C PRO A 63 8.83 -10.56 -1.88
N GLN A 64 8.39 -9.46 -2.47
CA GLN A 64 8.43 -9.18 -3.92
C GLN A 64 9.57 -8.23 -4.31
N ASN A 65 10.27 -7.65 -3.35
CA ASN A 65 11.39 -6.73 -3.58
C ASN A 65 12.52 -7.36 -4.41
N GLU A 66 12.72 -8.68 -4.31
CA GLU A 66 13.69 -9.42 -5.13
C GLU A 66 13.37 -9.37 -6.63
N LEU A 67 12.08 -9.26 -7.00
CA LEU A 67 11.65 -9.12 -8.40
C LEU A 67 12.07 -7.77 -9.00
N LEU A 68 12.24 -6.75 -8.16
CA LEU A 68 12.59 -5.40 -8.57
C LEU A 68 14.11 -5.22 -8.64
N ASN A 69 14.82 -5.67 -7.60
CA ASN A 69 16.28 -5.71 -7.60
C ASN A 69 16.80 -6.71 -6.54
N PRO A 70 17.27 -7.90 -6.93
CA PRO A 70 17.69 -8.94 -5.99
C PRO A 70 18.96 -8.59 -5.21
N ASN A 71 19.74 -7.61 -5.66
CA ASN A 71 21.01 -7.23 -5.03
C ASN A 71 20.88 -6.05 -4.07
N LYS A 72 19.69 -5.44 -3.96
CA LYS A 72 19.46 -4.29 -3.09
C LYS A 72 18.82 -4.78 -1.78
N PRO A 73 19.38 -4.48 -0.61
CA PRO A 73 18.74 -4.80 0.65
C PRO A 73 17.59 -3.83 0.95
N LEU A 74 16.66 -4.25 1.80
CA LEU A 74 15.69 -3.38 2.45
C LEU A 74 16.41 -2.42 3.41
N SER A 75 15.86 -1.23 3.62
CA SER A 75 16.32 -0.33 4.66
C SER A 75 15.69 -0.69 6.02
N ASN A 76 16.26 -0.21 7.12
CA ASN A 76 15.68 -0.40 8.45
C ASN A 76 14.25 0.17 8.54
N ASP A 77 13.95 1.26 7.81
CA ASP A 77 12.61 1.83 7.77
C ASP A 77 11.63 0.96 6.96
N ASP A 78 12.13 0.24 5.95
CA ASP A 78 11.31 -0.74 5.23
C ASP A 78 10.96 -1.93 6.12
N GLU A 79 11.93 -2.46 6.86
CA GLU A 79 11.70 -3.53 7.84
C GLU A 79 10.67 -3.10 8.89
N ARG A 80 10.79 -1.86 9.38
CA ARG A 80 9.79 -1.27 10.28
C ARG A 80 8.41 -1.15 9.64
N MET A 81 8.33 -0.83 8.34
CA MET A 81 7.05 -0.76 7.64
C MET A 81 6.44 -2.14 7.41
N ILE A 82 7.26 -3.18 7.18
CA ILE A 82 6.80 -4.58 7.15
C ILE A 82 6.12 -4.91 8.49
N ASP A 83 6.77 -4.61 9.61
CA ASP A 83 6.20 -4.85 10.94
C ASP A 83 4.88 -4.08 11.13
N ILE A 84 4.81 -2.81 10.73
CA ILE A 84 3.59 -2.01 10.85
C ILE A 84 2.45 -2.60 10.03
N LEU A 85 2.68 -2.88 8.74
CA LEU A 85 1.62 -3.29 7.82
C LEU A 85 1.16 -4.72 8.09
N THR A 86 2.08 -5.63 8.40
CA THR A 86 1.72 -7.02 8.76
C THR A 86 0.96 -7.07 10.09
N ASN A 87 1.34 -6.26 11.10
CA ASN A 87 0.59 -6.17 12.34
C ASN A 87 -0.79 -5.53 12.14
N LEU A 88 -0.92 -4.52 11.28
CA LEU A 88 -2.21 -3.92 10.93
C LEU A 88 -3.18 -4.99 10.39
N TRP A 89 -2.73 -5.77 9.40
CA TRP A 89 -3.54 -6.83 8.80
C TRP A 89 -3.79 -8.00 9.76
N TYR A 90 -2.79 -8.40 10.56
CA TYR A 90 -2.95 -9.43 11.59
C TYR A 90 -4.01 -9.03 12.64
N ASN A 91 -3.94 -7.80 13.15
CA ASN A 91 -4.89 -7.32 14.15
C ASN A 91 -6.30 -7.27 13.58
N PHE A 92 -6.47 -6.73 12.37
CA PHE A 92 -7.76 -6.72 11.69
C PHE A 92 -8.32 -8.14 11.49
N ALA A 93 -7.49 -9.10 11.06
CA ALA A 93 -7.91 -10.49 10.91
C ALA A 93 -8.27 -11.16 12.25
N LYS A 94 -7.60 -10.77 13.35
CA LYS A 94 -7.80 -11.36 14.67
C LYS A 94 -9.05 -10.84 15.38
N THR A 95 -9.33 -9.54 15.27
CA THR A 95 -10.36 -8.89 16.10
C THR A 95 -11.36 -8.04 15.34
N GLY A 96 -11.21 -7.87 14.03
CA GLY A 96 -11.87 -6.78 13.29
C GLY A 96 -11.37 -5.42 13.74
#